data_AF-A0A3A9Y2S1-F1
#
_entry.id   AF-A0A3A9Y2S1-F1
#
_cell.length_a   1.000
_cell.length_b   1.000
_cell.length_c   1.000
_cell.angle_alpha   90.00
_cell.angle_beta   90.00
_cell.angle_gamma   90.00
#
_symmetry.space_group_name_H-M   'P 1'
#
loop_
_entity.id
_entity.type
_entity.pdbx_description
1 polymer ?
#
loop_
_entity_poly.entity_id
_entity_poly.type
_entity_poly.pdbx_seq_one_letter_code
_entity_poly.pdbx_strand_id
1 'polypeptide(L)'
;MLSEPLLTTRHEDGLDVPLLVWRATTPLRAVSTASLGGGIGVRHWVVNATVPMSYDRDEPADHLAALAHGLGLDGPGVGLLTGVDVAEVVARSDGGVRVWATVGLGLPVRAAEPAPEALGERVGTINIVVYVPARLGDAALVNAVATATEAKAQAISELGLAATGTPTDAVAVLCPVDGPDFAYGGPRSTWGAPLARAVHAAVLAGGVCTVVPWSERLNG
;
A
#
# COMPACT_ATOMS: atom_id res chain seq x y z
N MET A 1 -9.84 14.40 -6.18
CA MET A 1 -8.59 13.83 -6.73
C MET A 1 -7.66 13.53 -5.56
N LEU A 2 -6.86 12.46 -5.62
CA LEU A 2 -5.84 12.17 -4.59
C LEU A 2 -4.60 13.05 -4.85
N SER A 3 -4.01 13.67 -3.83
CA SER A 3 -2.76 14.44 -3.96
C SER A 3 -1.59 13.54 -4.37
N GLU A 4 -0.45 14.14 -4.74
CA GLU A 4 0.84 13.44 -4.58
C GLU A 4 1.12 13.22 -3.09
N PRO A 5 1.89 12.17 -2.73
CA PRO A 5 2.22 11.92 -1.33
C PRO A 5 3.12 13.03 -0.78
N LEU A 6 2.82 13.45 0.44
CA LEU A 6 3.71 14.25 1.26
C LEU A 6 4.53 13.30 2.15
N LEU A 7 5.86 13.31 2.01
CA LEU A 7 6.77 12.72 2.97
C LEU A 7 6.89 13.64 4.19
N THR A 8 6.62 13.11 5.37
CA THR A 8 6.74 13.81 6.65
C THR A 8 7.23 12.84 7.71
N THR A 9 7.37 13.30 8.95
CA THR A 9 7.81 12.48 10.08
C THR A 9 6.85 12.65 11.26
N ARG A 10 6.84 11.66 12.14
CA ARG A 10 6.31 11.78 13.50
C ARG A 10 7.44 11.58 14.49
N HIS A 11 7.33 12.20 15.64
CA HIS A 11 8.23 11.93 16.74
C HIS A 11 7.68 10.79 17.60
N GLU A 12 8.40 9.68 17.68
CA GLU A 12 8.03 8.50 18.48
C GLU A 12 9.31 7.90 19.09
N ASP A 13 9.32 7.65 20.40
CA ASP A 13 10.44 7.06 21.14
C ASP A 13 11.81 7.73 20.90
N GLY A 14 11.81 9.06 20.76
CA GLY A 14 13.02 9.86 20.53
C GLY A 14 13.51 9.85 19.07
N LEU A 15 12.75 9.27 18.15
CA LEU A 15 13.08 9.16 16.73
C LEU A 15 12.06 9.89 15.86
N ASP A 16 12.54 10.47 14.76
CA ASP A 16 11.68 11.01 13.71
C ASP A 16 11.37 9.91 12.68
N VAL A 17 10.23 9.26 12.85
CA VAL A 17 9.82 8.10 12.04
C VAL A 17 9.05 8.58 10.80
N PRO A 18 9.44 8.16 9.58
CA PRO A 18 8.84 8.68 8.36
C PRO A 18 7.42 8.16 8.10
N LEU A 19 6.64 8.99 7.42
CA LEU A 19 5.25 8.79 7.05
C LEU A 19 5.02 9.33 5.64
N LEU A 20 4.26 8.62 4.81
CA LEU A 20 3.70 9.18 3.58
C LEU A 20 2.22 9.45 3.76
N VAL A 21 1.80 10.67 3.38
CA VAL A 21 0.42 11.14 3.53
C VAL A 21 -0.13 11.58 2.19
N TRP A 22 -1.25 10.98 1.78
CA TRP A 22 -2.06 11.46 0.66
C TRP A 22 -3.34 12.09 1.19
N ARG A 23 -3.70 13.25 0.64
CA ARG A 23 -4.96 13.93 0.95
C ARG A 23 -5.86 13.94 -0.28
N ALA A 24 -7.13 13.67 -0.08
CA ALA A 24 -8.12 13.78 -1.13
C ALA A 24 -8.72 15.17 -1.13
N THR A 25 -8.67 15.87 -2.28
CA THR A 25 -9.28 17.21 -2.41
C THR A 25 -10.81 17.18 -2.30
N THR A 26 -11.39 16.02 -2.60
CA THR A 26 -12.79 15.68 -2.44
C THR A 26 -12.87 14.23 -1.96
N PRO A 27 -13.93 13.81 -1.26
CA PRO A 27 -14.05 12.43 -0.81
C PRO A 27 -13.92 11.44 -1.97
N LEU A 28 -13.22 10.33 -1.74
CA LEU A 28 -12.99 9.27 -2.73
C LEU A 28 -13.67 7.98 -2.28
N ARG A 29 -14.20 7.20 -3.22
CA ARG A 29 -14.57 5.81 -2.95
C ARG A 29 -13.30 4.97 -2.95
N ALA A 30 -13.13 4.10 -1.97
CA ALA A 30 -11.97 3.24 -1.86
C ALA A 30 -12.36 1.81 -1.50
N VAL A 31 -11.47 0.88 -1.82
CA VAL A 31 -11.38 -0.45 -1.21
C VAL A 31 -9.98 -0.63 -0.65
N SER A 32 -9.86 -1.23 0.54
CA SER A 32 -8.54 -1.48 1.12
C SER A 32 -8.48 -2.76 1.96
N THR A 33 -7.29 -3.35 2.04
CA THR A 33 -6.95 -4.44 2.97
C THR A 33 -6.15 -3.93 4.19
N ALA A 34 -6.02 -2.61 4.35
CA ALA A 34 -5.20 -2.02 5.40
C ALA A 34 -5.83 -2.14 6.80
N SER A 35 -4.98 -2.08 7.83
CA SER A 35 -5.38 -2.20 9.24
C SER A 35 -6.38 -1.14 9.68
N LEU A 36 -6.24 0.10 9.18
CA LEU A 36 -7.24 1.15 9.37
C LEU A 36 -7.95 1.44 8.05
N GLY A 37 -9.29 1.48 8.08
CA GLY A 37 -10.09 1.88 6.93
C GLY A 37 -10.28 0.79 5.86
N GLY A 38 -10.05 -0.47 6.22
CA GLY A 38 -10.27 -1.63 5.35
C GLY A 38 -11.71 -1.77 4.86
N GLY A 39 -11.91 -2.66 3.87
CA GLY A 39 -13.17 -2.83 3.16
C GLY A 39 -13.46 -1.68 2.19
N ILE A 40 -14.72 -1.58 1.75
CA ILE A 40 -15.18 -0.53 0.82
C ILE A 40 -15.75 0.64 1.62
N GLY A 41 -15.40 1.87 1.23
CA GLY A 41 -16.03 3.05 1.80
C GLY A 41 -15.50 4.37 1.25
N VAL A 42 -16.08 5.47 1.71
CA VAL A 42 -15.60 6.81 1.38
C VAL A 42 -14.38 7.14 2.25
N ARG A 43 -13.33 7.72 1.66
CA ARG A 43 -12.05 8.05 2.29
C ARG A 43 -11.59 9.45 1.90
N HIS A 44 -10.96 10.14 2.85
CA HIS A 44 -10.48 11.52 2.71
C HIS A 44 -8.96 11.60 2.66
N TRP A 45 -8.27 10.57 3.13
CA TRP A 45 -6.81 10.53 3.20
C TRP A 45 -6.31 9.08 3.22
N VAL A 46 -5.03 8.93 2.91
CA VAL A 46 -4.27 7.68 3.06
C VAL A 46 -2.98 8.00 3.81
N VAL A 47 -2.58 7.14 4.74
CA VAL A 47 -1.28 7.18 5.41
C VAL A 47 -0.59 5.83 5.23
N ASN A 48 0.67 5.85 4.81
CA ASN A 48 1.56 4.69 4.90
C ASN A 48 2.65 5.05 5.90
N ALA A 49 2.67 4.38 7.05
CA ALA A 49 3.50 4.74 8.18
C ALA A 49 4.63 3.73 8.39
N THR A 50 5.88 4.22 8.43
CA THR A 50 7.01 3.38 8.82
C THR A 50 6.91 3.03 10.31
N VAL A 51 7.19 1.78 10.64
CA VAL A 51 7.31 1.28 12.03
C VAL A 51 8.62 0.52 12.18
N PRO A 52 9.24 0.51 13.37
CA PRO A 52 10.42 -0.31 13.63
C PRO A 52 10.08 -1.80 13.55
N MET A 53 11.09 -2.65 13.37
CA MET A 53 10.89 -4.11 13.39
C MET A 53 10.42 -4.64 14.75
N SER A 54 10.64 -3.88 15.82
CA SER A 54 10.13 -4.17 17.16
C SER A 54 8.65 -3.82 17.35
N TYR A 55 7.95 -3.37 16.30
CA TYR A 55 6.55 -3.01 16.39
C TYR A 55 5.66 -4.23 16.71
N ASP A 56 4.98 -4.20 17.86
CA ASP A 56 4.23 -5.33 18.41
C ASP A 56 2.85 -4.92 18.97
N ARG A 57 2.32 -3.76 18.58
CA ARG A 57 1.05 -3.26 19.11
C ARG A 57 -0.13 -4.15 18.69
N ASP A 58 -0.94 -4.56 19.66
CA ASP A 58 -2.14 -5.40 19.46
C ASP A 58 -3.21 -4.71 18.58
N GLU A 59 -3.34 -3.38 18.71
CA GLU A 59 -4.37 -2.59 18.01
C GLU A 59 -3.72 -1.59 17.02
N PRO A 60 -3.25 -2.06 15.85
CA PRO A 60 -2.59 -1.20 14.87
C PRO A 60 -3.51 -0.12 14.28
N ALA A 61 -4.82 -0.38 14.24
CA ALA A 61 -5.81 0.58 13.76
C ALA A 61 -5.91 1.81 14.67
N ASP A 62 -5.88 1.62 15.99
CA ASP A 62 -5.92 2.71 16.98
C ASP A 62 -4.66 3.55 16.92
N HIS A 63 -3.50 2.90 16.74
CA HIS A 63 -2.24 3.61 16.51
C HIS A 63 -2.33 4.50 15.26
N LEU A 64 -2.76 3.95 14.12
CA LEU A 64 -2.94 4.72 12.88
C LEU A 64 -3.96 5.85 13.02
N ALA A 65 -5.03 5.66 13.80
CA ALA A 65 -6.01 6.70 14.07
C ALA A 65 -5.39 7.86 14.89
N ALA A 66 -4.57 7.54 15.89
CA ALA A 66 -3.82 8.54 16.65
C ALA A 66 -2.82 9.31 15.76
N LEU A 67 -2.13 8.62 14.85
CA LEU A 67 -1.24 9.27 13.87
C LEU A 67 -2.01 10.22 12.96
N ALA A 68 -3.15 9.78 12.43
CA ALA A 68 -4.01 10.62 11.61
C ALA A 68 -4.49 11.87 12.36
N HIS A 69 -4.89 11.73 13.62
CA HIS A 69 -5.27 12.85 14.48
C HIS A 69 -4.11 13.84 14.66
N GLY A 70 -2.90 13.37 14.97
CA GLY A 70 -1.71 14.21 15.11
C GLY A 70 -1.31 14.97 13.84
N LEU A 71 -1.67 14.44 12.66
CA LEU A 71 -1.44 15.05 11.35
C LEU A 71 -2.57 15.98 10.88
N GLY A 72 -3.62 16.17 11.70
CA GLY A 72 -4.80 16.93 11.34
C GLY A 72 -5.57 16.32 10.16
N LEU A 73 -5.60 14.99 10.06
CA LEU A 73 -6.32 14.27 9.02
C LEU A 73 -7.75 13.96 9.49
N ASP A 74 -8.69 14.77 9.01
CA ASP A 74 -10.09 14.66 9.39
C ASP A 74 -10.86 13.63 8.55
N GLY A 75 -11.86 13.01 9.17
CA GLY A 75 -12.79 12.07 8.55
C GLY A 75 -12.20 10.67 8.29
N PRO A 76 -12.99 9.76 7.68
CA PRO A 76 -12.54 8.41 7.40
C PRO A 76 -11.35 8.37 6.44
N GLY A 77 -10.34 7.57 6.73
CA GLY A 77 -9.17 7.36 5.86
C GLY A 77 -8.67 5.93 5.85
N VAL A 78 -7.53 5.72 5.20
CA VAL A 78 -6.85 4.42 5.11
C VAL A 78 -5.47 4.55 5.75
N GLY A 79 -5.15 3.64 6.68
CA GLY A 79 -3.84 3.62 7.34
C GLY A 79 -3.14 2.28 7.11
N LEU A 80 -1.95 2.32 6.52
CA LEU A 80 -1.06 1.19 6.28
C LEU A 80 0.18 1.30 7.18
N LEU A 81 0.73 0.18 7.58
CA LEU A 81 2.00 0.08 8.32
C LEU A 81 3.05 -0.63 7.48
N THR A 82 4.30 -0.25 7.63
CA THR A 82 5.41 -0.88 6.91
C THR A 82 6.71 -0.81 7.71
N GLY A 83 7.52 -1.87 7.67
CA GLY A 83 8.91 -1.80 8.16
C GLY A 83 9.90 -1.18 7.16
N VAL A 84 9.44 -0.92 5.93
CA VAL A 84 10.20 -0.22 4.89
C VAL A 84 10.26 1.27 5.22
N ASP A 85 11.38 1.91 4.90
CA ASP A 85 11.46 3.37 4.87
C ASP A 85 10.55 3.90 3.75
N VAL A 86 9.47 4.58 4.12
CA VAL A 86 8.50 5.08 3.14
C VAL A 86 9.09 6.12 2.17
N ALA A 87 10.26 6.69 2.45
CA ALA A 87 10.99 7.50 1.48
C ALA A 87 11.41 6.72 0.22
N GLU A 88 11.45 5.38 0.27
CA GLU A 88 11.75 4.50 -0.87
C GLU A 88 10.55 4.18 -1.75
N VAL A 89 9.46 4.93 -1.61
CA VAL A 89 8.26 4.75 -2.42
C VAL A 89 8.56 4.87 -3.91
N VAL A 90 8.08 3.88 -4.67
CA VAL A 90 8.12 3.89 -6.13
C VAL A 90 6.78 4.36 -6.66
N ALA A 91 6.80 5.48 -7.41
CA ALA A 91 5.63 5.99 -8.12
C ALA A 91 5.63 5.55 -9.59
N ARG A 92 4.49 5.09 -10.10
CA ARG A 92 4.27 4.76 -11.52
C ARG A 92 2.89 5.24 -11.97
N SER A 93 2.74 5.43 -13.27
CA SER A 93 1.45 5.76 -13.88
C SER A 93 1.28 5.09 -15.23
N ASP A 94 0.06 4.69 -15.54
CA ASP A 94 -0.32 4.16 -16.85
C ASP A 94 -1.79 4.54 -17.12
N GLY A 95 -2.10 5.09 -18.30
CA GLY A 95 -3.47 5.38 -18.69
C GLY A 95 -4.23 6.32 -17.74
N GLY A 96 -3.53 7.16 -16.97
CA GLY A 96 -4.10 8.02 -15.93
C GLY A 96 -4.28 7.37 -14.55
N VAL A 97 -4.11 6.04 -14.44
CA VAL A 97 -3.96 5.38 -13.14
C VAL A 97 -2.62 5.77 -12.54
N ARG A 98 -2.60 6.08 -11.25
CA ARG A 98 -1.38 6.35 -10.47
C ARG A 98 -1.21 5.28 -9.40
N VAL A 99 0.02 4.82 -9.21
CA VAL A 99 0.37 3.78 -8.24
C VAL A 99 1.59 4.24 -7.45
N TRP A 100 1.54 4.01 -6.14
CA TRP A 100 2.68 4.15 -5.23
C TRP A 100 2.88 2.82 -4.51
N ALA A 101 4.11 2.31 -4.49
CA ALA A 101 4.44 1.08 -3.80
C ALA A 101 5.67 1.25 -2.91
N THR A 102 5.59 0.77 -1.67
CA THR A 102 6.76 0.51 -0.82
C THR A 102 6.98 -0.99 -0.76
N VAL A 103 8.16 -1.47 -1.14
CA VAL A 103 8.41 -2.88 -1.46
C VAL A 103 9.53 -3.42 -0.57
N GLY A 104 9.19 -4.18 0.47
CA GLY A 104 10.14 -4.90 1.31
C GLY A 104 10.03 -6.40 1.11
N LEU A 105 11.00 -6.98 0.39
CA LEU A 105 11.04 -8.41 0.04
C LEU A 105 11.97 -9.23 0.95
N GLY A 106 12.16 -8.80 2.20
CA GLY A 106 13.03 -9.49 3.17
C GLY A 106 12.47 -10.83 3.66
N LEU A 107 11.15 -11.04 3.56
CA LEU A 107 10.47 -12.30 3.85
C LEU A 107 9.46 -12.65 2.74
N PRO A 108 9.93 -13.11 1.57
CA PRO A 108 9.06 -13.49 0.47
C PRO A 108 8.40 -14.85 0.76
N VAL A 109 7.08 -14.96 0.60
CA VAL A 109 6.30 -16.17 0.93
C VAL A 109 5.32 -16.54 -0.17
N ARG A 110 4.95 -17.82 -0.27
CA ARG A 110 3.76 -18.24 -1.03
C ARG A 110 2.54 -18.29 -0.12
N ALA A 111 1.43 -17.75 -0.60
CA ALA A 111 0.21 -17.61 0.20
C ALA A 111 -0.40 -18.94 0.69
N ALA A 112 -0.11 -20.06 0.03
CA ALA A 112 -0.64 -21.38 0.36
C ALA A 112 0.40 -22.32 1.01
N GLU A 113 1.56 -21.80 1.41
CA GLU A 113 2.57 -22.58 2.14
C GLU A 113 2.30 -22.53 3.65
N PRO A 114 2.67 -23.57 4.41
CA PRO A 114 2.62 -23.54 5.86
C PRO A 114 3.43 -22.37 6.41
N ALA A 115 2.97 -21.80 7.52
CA ALA A 115 3.71 -20.73 8.19
C ALA A 115 5.13 -21.21 8.54
N PRO A 116 6.16 -20.37 8.32
CA PRO A 116 7.52 -20.71 8.74
C PRO A 116 7.58 -20.85 10.26
N GLU A 117 8.41 -21.77 10.76
CA GLU A 117 8.58 -22.02 12.20
C GLU A 117 9.11 -20.79 12.97
N ALA A 118 9.79 -19.87 12.28
CA ALA A 118 10.17 -18.56 12.79
C ALA A 118 10.04 -17.49 11.70
N LEU A 119 9.38 -16.38 12.01
CA LEU A 119 9.47 -15.16 11.21
C LEU A 119 10.85 -14.55 11.51
N GLY A 120 11.77 -14.59 10.54
CA GLY A 120 13.07 -13.92 10.71
C GLY A 120 12.91 -12.41 10.92
N GLU A 121 13.94 -11.75 11.44
CA GLU A 121 13.97 -10.29 11.74
C GLU A 121 13.98 -9.38 10.48
N ARG A 122 13.46 -9.84 9.34
CA ARG A 122 13.51 -9.10 8.06
C ARG A 122 12.15 -8.49 7.71
N VAL A 123 12.17 -7.29 7.13
CA VAL A 123 10.95 -6.64 6.63
C VAL A 123 10.32 -7.46 5.50
N GLY A 124 9.08 -7.89 5.71
CA GLY A 124 8.25 -8.48 4.66
C GLY A 124 6.94 -7.73 4.54
N THR A 125 6.92 -6.65 3.76
CA THR A 125 5.68 -5.93 3.42
C THR A 125 5.78 -5.30 2.05
N ILE A 126 4.72 -5.42 1.26
CA ILE A 126 4.48 -4.64 0.05
C ILE A 126 3.17 -3.89 0.23
N ASN A 127 3.25 -2.57 0.37
CA ASN A 127 2.09 -1.70 0.45
C ASN A 127 1.89 -0.99 -0.88
N ILE A 128 0.68 -1.09 -1.45
CA ILE A 128 0.33 -0.53 -2.76
C ILE A 128 -0.86 0.41 -2.59
N VAL A 129 -0.68 1.68 -2.97
CA VAL A 129 -1.76 2.67 -3.06
C VAL A 129 -2.01 2.98 -4.53
N VAL A 130 -3.26 2.90 -4.96
CA VAL A 130 -3.67 3.12 -6.35
C VAL A 130 -4.74 4.20 -6.41
N TYR A 131 -4.60 5.14 -7.33
CA TYR A 131 -5.67 6.05 -7.72
C TYR A 131 -6.11 5.76 -9.15
N VAL A 132 -7.39 5.44 -9.34
CA VAL A 132 -8.04 5.28 -10.63
C VAL A 132 -8.86 6.54 -10.93
N PRO A 133 -8.68 7.21 -12.08
CA PRO A 133 -9.33 8.49 -12.38
C PRO A 133 -10.79 8.35 -12.86
N ALA A 134 -11.47 7.24 -12.52
CA ALA A 134 -12.85 6.96 -12.88
C ALA A 134 -13.55 6.15 -11.78
N ARG A 135 -14.85 6.40 -11.59
CA ARG A 135 -15.65 5.71 -10.57
C ARG A 135 -15.74 4.22 -10.87
N LEU A 136 -15.36 3.40 -9.90
CA LEU A 136 -15.51 1.95 -9.95
C LEU A 136 -16.69 1.53 -9.08
N GLY A 137 -17.51 0.60 -9.58
CA GLY A 137 -18.51 -0.08 -8.76
C GLY A 137 -17.87 -1.03 -7.74
N ASP A 138 -18.66 -1.57 -6.82
CA ASP A 138 -18.13 -2.34 -5.68
C ASP A 138 -17.45 -3.63 -6.13
N ALA A 139 -18.08 -4.35 -7.06
CA ALA A 139 -17.49 -5.52 -7.68
C ALA A 139 -16.19 -5.17 -8.44
N ALA A 140 -16.16 -4.01 -9.11
CA ALA A 140 -14.97 -3.55 -9.83
C ALA A 140 -13.83 -3.21 -8.87
N LEU A 141 -14.12 -2.59 -7.72
CA LEU A 141 -13.13 -2.30 -6.69
C LEU A 141 -12.52 -3.59 -6.12
N VAL A 142 -13.36 -4.55 -5.72
CA VAL A 142 -12.88 -5.86 -5.23
C VAL A 142 -12.03 -6.55 -6.30
N ASN A 143 -12.49 -6.53 -7.56
CA ASN A 143 -11.75 -7.12 -8.67
C ASN A 143 -10.41 -6.40 -8.91
N ALA A 144 -10.35 -5.08 -8.75
CA ALA A 144 -9.12 -4.30 -8.87
C ALA A 144 -8.07 -4.69 -7.82
N VAL A 145 -8.48 -5.03 -6.59
CA VAL A 145 -7.56 -5.57 -5.57
C VAL A 145 -6.97 -6.90 -6.00
N ALA A 146 -7.79 -7.80 -6.55
CA ALA A 146 -7.30 -9.07 -7.11
C ALA A 146 -6.31 -8.82 -8.26
N THR A 147 -6.62 -7.91 -9.17
CA THR A 147 -5.74 -7.53 -10.28
C THR A 147 -4.42 -6.91 -9.82
N ALA A 148 -4.44 -6.04 -8.80
CA ALA A 148 -3.22 -5.53 -8.18
C ALA A 148 -2.37 -6.66 -7.57
N THR A 149 -3.04 -7.64 -6.93
CA THR A 149 -2.39 -8.79 -6.31
C THR A 149 -1.74 -9.72 -7.34
N GLU A 150 -2.43 -10.01 -8.44
CA GLU A 150 -1.89 -10.76 -9.58
C GLU A 150 -0.67 -10.06 -10.20
N ALA A 151 -0.77 -8.75 -10.45
CA ALA A 151 0.34 -7.95 -10.99
C ALA A 151 1.56 -7.91 -10.07
N LYS A 152 1.34 -7.80 -8.75
CA LYS A 152 2.39 -7.90 -7.72
C LYS A 152 3.06 -9.27 -7.76
N ALA A 153 2.28 -10.35 -7.76
CA ALA A 153 2.82 -11.71 -7.80
C ALA A 153 3.62 -11.97 -9.09
N GLN A 154 3.14 -11.45 -10.23
CA GLN A 154 3.87 -11.50 -11.49
C GLN A 154 5.23 -10.80 -11.38
N ALA A 155 5.29 -9.58 -10.83
CA ALA A 155 6.54 -8.85 -10.64
C ALA A 155 7.52 -9.60 -9.73
N ILE A 156 7.04 -10.19 -8.63
CA ILE A 156 7.85 -11.01 -7.71
C ILE A 156 8.43 -12.24 -8.44
N SER A 157 7.61 -12.92 -9.26
CA SER A 157 8.08 -14.06 -10.04
C SER A 157 9.15 -13.66 -11.06
N GLU A 158 9.01 -12.49 -11.70
CA GLU A 158 10.00 -11.97 -12.66
C GLU A 158 11.30 -11.52 -12.00
N LEU A 159 11.26 -11.16 -10.70
CA LEU A 159 12.46 -10.97 -9.86
C LEU A 159 13.15 -12.29 -9.49
N GLY A 160 12.63 -13.44 -9.94
CA GLY A 160 13.21 -14.76 -9.67
C GLY A 160 12.90 -15.32 -8.28
N LEU A 161 11.95 -14.71 -7.56
CA LEU A 161 11.56 -15.14 -6.22
C LEU A 161 10.43 -16.18 -6.30
N ALA A 162 10.58 -17.24 -5.52
CA ALA A 162 9.58 -18.30 -5.38
C ALA A 162 8.42 -17.88 -4.45
N ALA A 163 7.82 -16.71 -4.66
CA ALA A 163 6.84 -16.11 -3.76
C ALA A 163 5.68 -15.44 -4.51
N THR A 164 4.56 -15.22 -3.81
CA THR A 164 3.39 -14.48 -4.32
C THR A 164 3.18 -13.14 -3.61
N GLY A 165 3.93 -12.91 -2.53
CA GLY A 165 3.83 -11.73 -1.68
C GLY A 165 4.73 -11.85 -0.45
N THR A 166 4.37 -11.10 0.57
CA THR A 166 4.97 -11.13 1.91
C THR A 166 3.88 -11.24 2.98
N PRO A 167 4.21 -11.51 4.26
CA PRO A 167 3.21 -11.77 5.29
C PRO A 167 2.19 -10.64 5.53
N THR A 168 2.61 -9.37 5.37
CA THR A 168 1.78 -8.21 5.73
C THR A 168 1.50 -7.27 4.56
N ASP A 169 1.50 -7.79 3.33
CA ASP A 169 1.14 -7.02 2.14
C ASP A 169 -0.23 -6.32 2.27
N ALA A 170 -0.33 -5.08 1.80
CA ALA A 170 -1.58 -4.33 1.80
C ALA A 170 -1.83 -3.57 0.48
N VAL A 171 -3.10 -3.46 0.11
CA VAL A 171 -3.54 -2.75 -1.11
C VAL A 171 -4.64 -1.75 -0.74
N ALA A 172 -4.59 -0.56 -1.32
CA ALA A 172 -5.64 0.44 -1.29
C ALA A 172 -5.90 0.96 -2.70
N VAL A 173 -7.12 0.85 -3.19
CA VAL A 173 -7.53 1.39 -4.49
C VAL A 173 -8.57 2.48 -4.26
N LEU A 174 -8.31 3.69 -4.74
CA LEU A 174 -9.17 4.87 -4.60
C LEU A 174 -9.65 5.36 -5.97
N CYS A 175 -10.89 5.85 -6.01
CA CYS A 175 -11.51 6.43 -7.21
C CYS A 175 -12.51 7.53 -6.84
N PRO A 176 -12.94 8.38 -7.79
CA PRO A 176 -14.02 9.34 -7.54
C PRO A 176 -15.31 8.69 -7.01
N VAL A 177 -16.03 9.39 -6.13
CA VAL A 177 -17.35 8.95 -5.63
C VAL A 177 -18.43 9.09 -6.70
N ASP A 178 -18.31 10.11 -7.54
CA ASP A 178 -19.30 10.49 -8.54
C ASP A 178 -18.85 10.14 -9.97
N GLY A 179 -19.82 10.10 -10.89
CA GLY A 179 -19.61 9.79 -12.31
C GLY A 179 -20.18 8.43 -12.74
N PRO A 180 -20.09 8.09 -14.04
CA PRO A 180 -20.53 6.80 -14.54
C PRO A 180 -19.68 5.68 -13.96
N ASP A 181 -20.33 4.57 -13.62
CA ASP A 181 -19.70 3.45 -12.93
C ASP A 181 -19.13 2.43 -13.90
N PHE A 182 -17.86 2.10 -13.71
CA PHE A 182 -17.24 0.99 -14.41
C PHE A 182 -17.42 -0.29 -13.60
N ALA A 183 -18.01 -1.31 -14.21
CA ALA A 183 -18.40 -2.56 -13.56
C ALA A 183 -17.25 -3.58 -13.41
N TYR A 184 -16.11 -3.36 -14.06
CA TYR A 184 -15.00 -4.31 -14.09
C TYR A 184 -13.68 -3.66 -13.67
N GLY A 185 -12.94 -4.36 -12.81
CA GLY A 185 -11.58 -3.98 -12.37
C GLY A 185 -10.49 -4.97 -12.80
N GLY A 186 -10.84 -5.97 -13.61
CA GLY A 186 -9.95 -7.06 -14.02
C GLY A 186 -8.85 -6.63 -15.01
N PRO A 187 -7.83 -7.46 -15.26
CA PRO A 187 -6.63 -7.10 -16.05
C PRO A 187 -6.89 -6.80 -17.53
N ARG A 188 -8.12 -7.01 -18.02
CA ARG A 188 -8.57 -6.69 -19.39
C ARG A 188 -9.61 -5.58 -19.46
N SER A 189 -10.05 -5.07 -18.31
CA SER A 189 -10.99 -3.95 -18.24
C SER A 189 -10.29 -2.62 -18.53
N THR A 190 -11.09 -1.60 -18.88
CA THR A 190 -10.61 -0.24 -19.17
C THR A 190 -9.66 0.30 -18.10
N TRP A 191 -9.97 0.05 -16.82
CA TRP A 191 -9.18 0.58 -15.69
C TRP A 191 -8.31 -0.46 -14.99
N GLY A 192 -8.66 -1.74 -15.05
CA GLY A 192 -7.85 -2.80 -14.46
C GLY A 192 -6.59 -3.13 -15.26
N ALA A 193 -6.63 -3.01 -16.60
CA ALA A 193 -5.45 -3.21 -17.44
C ALA A 193 -4.31 -2.20 -17.17
N PRO A 194 -4.54 -0.87 -17.18
CA PRO A 194 -3.51 0.10 -16.81
C PRO A 194 -3.09 -0.01 -15.34
N LEU A 195 -4.03 -0.32 -14.43
CA LEU A 195 -3.72 -0.59 -13.03
C LEU A 195 -2.73 -1.74 -12.87
N ALA A 196 -2.97 -2.88 -13.53
CA ALA A 196 -2.09 -4.04 -13.47
C ALA A 196 -0.67 -3.68 -13.93
N ARG A 197 -0.54 -2.99 -15.07
CA ARG A 197 0.78 -2.59 -15.61
C ARG A 197 1.52 -1.63 -14.68
N ALA A 198 0.82 -0.64 -14.12
CA ALA A 198 1.42 0.32 -13.20
C ALA A 198 1.85 -0.34 -11.88
N VAL A 199 1.05 -1.25 -11.33
CA VAL A 199 1.39 -2.04 -10.13
C VAL A 199 2.60 -2.92 -10.39
N HIS A 200 2.58 -3.70 -11.47
CA HIS A 200 3.69 -4.56 -11.86
C HIS A 200 4.99 -3.75 -11.98
N ALA A 201 4.97 -2.64 -12.72
CA ALA A 201 6.15 -1.79 -12.91
C ALA A 201 6.66 -1.16 -11.60
N ALA A 202 5.77 -0.82 -10.66
CA ALA A 202 6.15 -0.25 -9.38
C ALA A 202 6.78 -1.31 -8.46
N VAL A 203 6.18 -2.50 -8.38
CA VAL A 203 6.69 -3.61 -7.56
C VAL A 203 8.02 -4.12 -8.12
N LEU A 204 8.13 -4.28 -9.44
CA LEU A 204 9.37 -4.71 -10.09
C LEU A 204 10.51 -3.73 -9.79
N ALA A 205 10.27 -2.43 -9.94
CA ALA A 205 11.28 -1.41 -9.67
C ALA A 205 11.62 -1.24 -8.19
N GLY A 206 10.69 -1.48 -7.27
CA GLY A 206 10.98 -1.48 -5.84
C GLY A 206 11.74 -2.72 -5.38
N GLY A 207 11.47 -3.87 -6.02
CA GLY A 207 12.04 -5.16 -5.64
C GLY A 207 13.43 -5.46 -6.18
N VAL A 208 13.99 -4.66 -7.09
CA VAL A 208 15.39 -4.84 -7.56
C VAL A 208 16.43 -4.42 -6.52
N CYS A 209 16.08 -3.53 -5.59
CA CYS A 209 16.97 -3.07 -4.54
C CYS A 209 16.74 -3.89 -3.26
N THR A 210 17.82 -4.26 -2.57
CA THR A 210 17.69 -4.84 -1.23
C THR A 210 17.28 -3.74 -0.26
N VAL A 211 16.10 -3.88 0.35
CA VAL A 211 15.62 -2.94 1.36
C VAL A 211 16.16 -3.32 2.73
N VAL A 212 16.92 -2.41 3.34
CA VAL A 212 17.31 -2.49 4.75
C VAL A 212 16.14 -1.96 5.60
N PRO A 213 15.71 -2.69 6.65
CA PRO A 213 14.68 -2.22 7.57
C PRO A 213 14.98 -0.82 8.09
N TRP A 214 13.96 0.06 8.16
CA TRP A 214 14.20 1.46 8.55
C TRP A 214 14.89 1.58 9.91
N SER A 215 14.45 0.81 10.90
CA SER A 215 15.04 0.84 12.26
C SER A 215 16.50 0.39 12.30
N GLU A 216 16.96 -0.41 11.34
CA GLU A 216 18.36 -0.84 11.25
C GLU A 216 19.26 0.25 10.64
N ARG A 217 18.71 1.14 9.81
CA ARG A 217 19.47 2.26 9.21
C ARG A 217 19.94 3.27 10.24
N LEU A 218 19.27 3.34 11.39
CA LEU A 218 19.62 4.26 12.47
C LEU A 218 20.92 3.86 13.19
N ASN A 219 21.36 2.61 13.03
CA ASN A 219 22.52 2.04 13.72
C ASN A 219 23.78 1.95 12.83
N GLY A 220 23.70 2.37 11.55
CA GLY A 220 24.79 2.34 10.58
C GLY A 220 25.33 3.72 10.25
#